data_AF-A0A7S3J0U8-F1
#
_entry.id   AF-A0A7S3J0U8-F1
#
_cell.length_a   1.000
_cell.length_b   1.000
_cell.length_c   1.000
_cell.angle_alpha   90.00
_cell.angle_beta   90.00
_cell.angle_gamma   90.00
#
_symmetry.space_group_name_H-M   'P 1'
#
loop_
_entity.id
_entity.type
_entity.pdbx_description
1 polymer ?
#
loop_
_entity_poly.entity_id
_entity_poly.type
_entity_poly.pdbx_seq_one_letter_code
_entity_poly.pdbx_strand_id
1 'polypeptide(L)'
;DDPLASSKFLQVTRAYQALIDEAAKENYKKYGNPDGPGPMKVAIGLPYFLMKKENQIMALLISFGFILIIFPGLFFFWYSGSYSYTEKGLKQENEKLFAGGLNDAFGFADYPKLISWAKDFEKNKIKNIEEFEFLANVSKDKLYGRGPVLDPKKGRINHISKSIILLLAYMHRVELPKELDDSAKEIVLKTPKIIELWLELALQFHFQFRVGRARKNMTFKSIANILRFSQFATQGLWESDSPLLQLPHIDKDFVAKICKKMQK
;
A
#
# COMPACT_ATOMS: atom_id res chain seq x y z
N ASP A 1 9.97 72.84 7.53
CA ASP A 1 8.84 72.26 8.27
C ASP A 1 9.21 70.92 8.86
N ASP A 2 9.44 70.87 10.17
CA ASP A 2 9.82 69.65 10.87
C ASP A 2 8.55 68.82 11.19
N PRO A 3 8.37 67.64 10.59
CA PRO A 3 7.20 66.78 10.88
C PRO A 3 7.12 66.34 12.35
N LEU A 4 8.22 66.39 13.11
CA LEU A 4 8.22 66.12 14.56
C LEU A 4 7.58 67.25 15.38
N ALA A 5 7.60 68.49 14.88
CA ALA A 5 7.01 69.64 15.58
C ALA A 5 5.49 69.53 15.65
N SER A 6 4.84 69.09 14.56
CA SER A 6 3.39 68.87 14.51
C SER A 6 2.95 67.77 15.49
N SER A 7 3.71 66.66 15.56
CA SER A 7 3.42 65.58 16.51
C SER A 7 3.53 66.03 17.97
N LYS A 8 4.58 66.79 18.31
CA LYS A 8 4.76 67.34 19.65
C LYS A 8 3.67 68.33 20.02
N PHE A 9 3.29 69.21 19.10
CA PHE A 9 2.19 70.15 19.31
C PHE A 9 0.87 69.41 19.60
N LEU A 10 0.58 68.35 18.84
CA LEU A 10 -0.62 67.54 19.03
C LEU A 10 -0.64 66.84 20.41
N GLN A 11 0.50 66.41 20.92
CA GLN A 11 0.61 65.86 22.28
C GLN A 11 0.35 66.92 23.35
N VAL A 12 0.87 68.14 23.18
CA VAL A 12 0.64 69.25 24.11
C VAL A 12 -0.84 69.63 24.14
N THR A 13 -1.48 69.73 22.96
CA THR A 13 -2.91 70.03 22.86
C THR A 13 -3.78 68.96 23.51
N ARG A 14 -3.45 67.68 23.32
CA ARG A 14 -4.14 66.56 23.99
C ARG A 14 -3.97 66.59 25.50
N ALA A 15 -2.76 66.89 25.99
CA ALA A 15 -2.48 67.03 27.42
C ALA A 15 -3.27 68.19 28.03
N TYR A 16 -3.34 69.32 27.32
CA TYR A 16 -4.13 70.47 27.72
C TYR A 16 -5.63 70.15 27.79
N GLN A 17 -6.17 69.48 26.76
CA GLN A 17 -7.57 69.04 26.73
C GLN A 17 -7.90 68.07 27.88
N ALA A 18 -7.00 67.13 28.17
CA ALA A 18 -7.17 66.20 29.29
C ALA A 18 -7.17 66.87 30.67
N LEU A 19 -6.57 68.06 30.79
CA LEU A 19 -6.50 68.81 32.05
C LEU A 19 -7.69 69.75 32.27
N ILE A 20 -8.39 70.16 31.21
CA ILE A 20 -9.44 71.18 31.27
C ILE A 20 -10.84 70.59 31.11
N ASP A 21 -10.98 69.49 30.38
CA ASP A 21 -12.26 68.84 30.16
C ASP A 21 -12.38 67.58 31.04
N GLU A 22 -13.44 67.53 31.85
CA GLU A 22 -13.73 66.42 32.76
C GLU A 22 -14.07 65.12 32.00
N ALA A 23 -14.72 65.24 30.83
CA ALA A 23 -14.99 64.09 29.96
C ALA A 23 -13.71 63.54 29.33
N ALA A 24 -12.82 64.43 28.87
CA ALA A 24 -11.51 64.04 28.34
C ALA A 24 -10.62 63.39 29.42
N LYS A 25 -10.70 63.88 30.66
CA LYS A 25 -10.02 63.30 31.83
C LYS A 25 -10.53 61.89 32.15
N GLU A 26 -11.84 61.66 32.09
CA GLU A 26 -12.40 60.31 32.26
C GLU A 26 -12.00 59.36 31.13
N ASN A 27 -12.02 59.83 29.88
CA ASN A 27 -11.60 59.05 28.72
C ASN A 27 -10.12 58.69 28.80
N TYR A 28 -9.27 59.62 29.26
CA TYR A 28 -7.86 59.36 29.51
C TYR A 28 -7.66 58.28 30.59
N LYS A 29 -8.43 58.34 31.70
CA LYS A 29 -8.40 57.31 32.74
C LYS A 29 -8.86 55.93 32.26
N LYS A 30 -9.87 55.88 31.39
CA LYS A 30 -10.48 54.62 30.90
C LYS A 30 -9.72 54.00 29.73
N TYR A 31 -9.16 54.81 28.82
CA TYR A 31 -8.62 54.36 27.53
C TYR A 31 -7.17 54.82 27.25
N GLY A 32 -6.57 55.64 28.12
CA GLY A 32 -5.20 56.14 27.95
C GLY A 32 -5.03 57.25 26.90
N ASN A 33 -6.14 57.79 26.36
CA ASN A 33 -6.17 58.91 25.43
C ASN A 33 -7.41 59.81 25.72
N PRO A 34 -7.29 61.15 25.74
CA PRO A 34 -8.44 62.04 25.96
C PRO A 34 -9.57 61.87 24.94
N ASP A 35 -9.27 61.39 23.73
CA ASP A 35 -10.25 61.22 22.64
C ASP A 35 -11.15 59.98 22.78
N GLY A 36 -10.93 59.12 23.81
CA GLY A 36 -11.69 57.87 24.01
C GLY A 36 -11.03 56.62 23.41
N PRO A 37 -11.76 55.49 23.24
CA PRO A 37 -11.20 54.24 22.75
C PRO A 37 -10.66 54.43 21.33
N GLY A 38 -9.35 54.26 21.16
CA GLY A 38 -8.70 54.35 19.85
C GLY A 38 -9.15 53.21 18.92
N PRO A 39 -9.08 53.41 17.59
CA PRO A 39 -9.36 52.33 16.65
C PRO A 39 -8.41 51.15 16.90
N MET A 40 -8.98 49.95 17.09
CA MET A 40 -8.19 48.72 17.22
C MET A 40 -7.29 48.54 15.99
N LYS A 41 -5.98 48.54 16.21
CA LYS A 41 -5.01 48.21 15.17
C LYS A 41 -4.97 46.69 15.01
N VAL A 42 -5.76 46.17 14.08
CA VAL A 42 -5.65 44.76 13.66
C VAL A 42 -4.39 44.63 12.81
N ALA A 43 -3.32 44.13 13.43
CA ALA A 43 -2.11 43.78 12.69
C ALA A 43 -2.29 42.38 12.09
N ILE A 44 -2.14 42.27 10.77
CA ILE A 44 -2.02 40.98 10.10
C ILE A 44 -0.57 40.51 10.31
N GLY A 45 -0.38 39.38 10.99
CA GLY A 45 0.94 38.82 11.35
C GLY A 45 1.76 38.26 10.18
N LEU A 46 1.54 38.76 8.96
CA LEU A 46 2.32 38.36 7.80
C LEU A 46 3.71 39.02 7.82
N PRO A 47 4.77 38.32 7.40
CA PRO A 47 6.11 38.89 7.36
C PRO A 47 6.15 40.10 6.42
N TYR A 48 6.82 41.16 6.87
CA TYR A 48 6.84 42.47 6.20
C TYR A 48 7.29 42.42 4.73
N PHE A 49 8.14 41.44 4.35
CA PHE A 49 8.61 41.30 2.97
C PHE A 49 7.50 40.98 1.96
N LEU A 50 6.44 40.28 2.37
CA LEU A 50 5.27 39.96 1.54
C LEU A 50 4.33 41.16 1.37
N MET A 51 4.38 42.12 2.31
CA MET A 51 3.53 43.32 2.29
C MET A 51 4.14 44.48 1.49
N LYS A 52 5.41 44.39 1.09
CA LYS A 52 6.04 45.42 0.25
C LYS A 52 5.41 45.40 -1.15
N LYS A 53 4.95 46.57 -1.63
CA LYS A 53 4.36 46.74 -2.98
C LYS A 53 5.25 46.20 -4.10
N GLU A 54 6.57 46.34 -3.95
CA GLU A 54 7.59 45.85 -4.90
C GLU A 54 7.53 44.33 -5.08
N ASN A 55 7.21 43.57 -4.02
CA ASN A 55 7.19 42.11 -4.03
C ASN A 55 5.80 41.53 -4.29
N GLN A 56 4.76 42.38 -4.38
CA GLN A 56 3.37 41.92 -4.45
C GLN A 56 3.12 41.05 -5.69
N ILE A 57 3.64 41.45 -6.85
CA ILE A 57 3.50 40.68 -8.10
C ILE A 57 4.22 39.33 -7.99
N MET A 58 5.44 39.33 -7.43
CA MET A 58 6.23 38.10 -7.26
C MET A 58 5.59 37.14 -6.26
N ALA A 59 5.08 37.64 -5.13
CA ALA A 59 4.34 36.85 -4.16
C ALA A 59 3.06 36.25 -4.78
N LEU A 60 2.35 37.03 -5.60
CA LEU A 60 1.16 36.57 -6.32
C LEU A 60 1.52 35.44 -7.30
N LEU A 61 2.56 35.60 -8.12
CA LEU A 61 3.02 34.58 -9.08
C LEU A 61 3.45 33.28 -8.39
N ILE A 62 4.20 33.36 -7.29
CA ILE A 62 4.59 32.18 -6.50
C ILE A 62 3.36 31.48 -5.94
N SER A 63 2.40 32.24 -5.43
CA SER A 63 1.17 31.68 -4.84
C SER A 63 0.32 30.99 -5.91
N PHE A 64 0.15 31.61 -7.08
CA PHE A 64 -0.54 30.99 -8.23
C PHE A 64 0.22 29.77 -8.75
N GLY A 65 1.54 29.84 -8.88
CA GLY A 65 2.37 28.69 -9.27
C GLY A 65 2.24 27.53 -8.29
N PHE A 66 2.20 27.83 -6.99
CA PHE A 66 1.99 26.80 -5.97
C PHE A 66 0.62 26.14 -6.11
N ILE A 67 -0.46 26.93 -6.23
CA ILE A 67 -1.83 26.42 -6.30
C ILE A 67 -2.15 25.73 -7.62
N LEU A 68 -1.60 26.21 -8.75
CA LEU A 68 -1.93 25.68 -10.08
C LEU A 68 -0.98 24.57 -10.54
N ILE A 69 0.27 24.55 -10.06
CA ILE A 69 1.28 23.59 -10.53
C ILE A 69 1.70 22.65 -9.40
N ILE A 70 2.18 23.18 -8.28
CA ILE A 70 2.76 22.34 -7.22
C ILE A 70 1.68 21.48 -6.57
N PHE A 71 0.56 22.08 -6.17
CA PHE A 71 -0.51 21.37 -5.48
C PHE A 71 -1.16 20.29 -6.36
N PRO A 72 -1.57 20.56 -7.61
CA PRO A 72 -2.08 19.52 -8.51
C PRO A 72 -1.01 18.49 -8.87
N GLY A 73 0.26 18.88 -9.00
CA GLY A 73 1.37 17.96 -9.28
C GLY A 73 1.62 16.97 -8.16
N LEU A 74 1.65 17.44 -6.90
CA LEU A 74 1.77 16.57 -5.72
C LEU A 74 0.56 15.65 -5.59
N PHE A 75 -0.65 16.19 -5.76
CA PHE A 75 -1.87 15.39 -5.75
C PHE A 75 -1.84 14.32 -6.84
N PHE A 76 -1.46 14.66 -8.07
CA PHE A 76 -1.38 13.73 -9.18
C PHE A 76 -0.35 12.62 -8.93
N PHE A 77 0.84 12.97 -8.41
CA PHE A 77 1.87 11.97 -8.10
C PHE A 77 1.41 10.98 -7.02
N TRP A 78 0.80 11.49 -5.94
CA TRP A 78 0.25 10.66 -4.88
C TRP A 78 -0.94 9.81 -5.36
N TYR A 79 -1.86 10.41 -6.11
CA TYR A 79 -3.05 9.75 -6.64
C TYR A 79 -2.67 8.67 -7.66
N SER A 80 -1.74 8.95 -8.57
CA SER A 80 -1.26 7.97 -9.56
C SER A 80 -0.60 6.75 -8.91
N GLY A 81 0.21 6.99 -7.86
CA GLY A 81 0.78 5.90 -7.05
C GLY A 81 -0.28 5.05 -6.37
N SER A 82 -1.29 5.70 -5.77
CA SER A 82 -2.38 5.02 -5.04
C SER A 82 -3.34 4.28 -5.97
N TYR A 83 -3.64 4.84 -7.14
CA TYR A 83 -4.53 4.26 -8.15
C TYR A 83 -3.96 2.97 -8.75
N SER A 84 -2.65 2.72 -8.64
CA SER A 84 -2.04 1.50 -9.16
C SER A 84 -2.34 0.25 -8.31
N TYR A 85 -2.90 0.42 -7.11
CA TYR A 85 -3.21 -0.66 -6.18
C TYR A 85 -4.71 -0.79 -5.90
N THR A 86 -5.16 -2.01 -5.62
CA THR A 86 -6.50 -2.30 -5.11
C THR A 86 -6.59 -2.00 -3.61
N GLU A 87 -7.80 -1.94 -3.05
CA GLU A 87 -8.02 -1.76 -1.61
C GLU A 87 -7.27 -2.79 -0.76
N LYS A 88 -7.05 -3.99 -1.31
CA LYS A 88 -6.32 -5.10 -0.66
C LYS A 88 -4.79 -4.95 -0.74
N GLY A 89 -4.29 -3.95 -1.46
CA GLY A 89 -2.87 -3.71 -1.65
C GLY A 89 -2.22 -4.63 -2.69
N LEU A 90 -2.99 -5.12 -3.67
CA LEU A 90 -2.47 -5.82 -4.86
C LEU A 90 -2.42 -4.85 -6.04
N LYS A 91 -1.53 -5.05 -7.01
CA LYS A 91 -1.58 -4.24 -8.24
C LYS A 91 -2.89 -4.44 -8.99
N GLN A 92 -3.52 -3.38 -9.51
CA GLN A 92 -4.77 -3.48 -10.27
C GLN A 92 -4.65 -4.35 -11.53
N GLU A 93 -3.46 -4.42 -12.14
CA GLU A 93 -3.19 -5.29 -13.29
C GLU A 93 -3.45 -6.78 -13.02
N ASN A 94 -3.34 -7.21 -11.76
CA ASN A 94 -3.57 -8.60 -11.38
C ASN A 94 -5.02 -9.02 -11.60
N GLU A 95 -6.00 -8.12 -11.45
CA GLU A 95 -7.41 -8.47 -11.64
C GLU A 95 -7.65 -8.97 -13.07
N LYS A 96 -7.18 -8.20 -14.07
CA LYS A 96 -7.27 -8.58 -15.49
C LYS A 96 -6.50 -9.86 -15.78
N LEU A 97 -5.32 -9.99 -15.20
CA LEU A 97 -4.45 -11.16 -15.38
C LEU A 97 -5.12 -12.44 -14.85
N PHE A 98 -5.63 -12.42 -13.62
CA PHE A 98 -6.31 -13.56 -13.02
C PHE A 98 -7.70 -13.80 -13.61
N ALA A 99 -8.40 -12.74 -14.02
CA ALA A 99 -9.63 -12.85 -14.78
C ALA A 99 -9.41 -13.60 -16.10
N GLY A 100 -8.27 -13.42 -16.76
CA GLY A 100 -7.87 -14.21 -17.93
C GLY A 100 -7.38 -15.63 -17.57
N GLY A 101 -6.59 -15.76 -16.51
CA GLY A 101 -5.89 -16.99 -16.15
C GLY A 101 -6.74 -18.04 -15.42
N LEU A 102 -7.71 -17.64 -14.60
CA LEU A 102 -8.55 -18.59 -13.84
C LEU A 102 -9.33 -19.51 -14.78
N ASN A 103 -9.40 -20.79 -14.49
CA ASN A 103 -10.16 -21.75 -15.29
C ASN A 103 -10.86 -22.75 -14.39
N ASP A 104 -12.06 -23.18 -14.79
CA ASP A 104 -12.84 -24.19 -14.09
C ASP A 104 -12.18 -25.58 -14.10
N ALA A 105 -11.30 -25.82 -15.07
CA ALA A 105 -10.54 -27.06 -15.17
C ALA A 105 -9.34 -27.14 -14.20
N PHE A 106 -9.01 -26.06 -13.48
CA PHE A 106 -7.83 -26.04 -12.62
C PHE A 106 -7.94 -27.02 -11.44
N GLY A 107 -6.87 -27.79 -11.28
CA GLY A 107 -6.63 -28.61 -10.11
C GLY A 107 -5.78 -27.88 -9.07
N PHE A 108 -5.57 -28.53 -7.92
CA PHE A 108 -4.80 -27.96 -6.82
C PHE A 108 -3.37 -27.55 -7.23
N ALA A 109 -2.73 -28.34 -8.10
CA ALA A 109 -1.36 -28.11 -8.57
C ALA A 109 -1.21 -26.91 -9.52
N ASP A 110 -2.31 -26.40 -10.10
CA ASP A 110 -2.27 -25.27 -11.02
C ASP A 110 -2.19 -23.92 -10.28
N TYR A 111 -2.69 -23.86 -9.04
CA TYR A 111 -2.77 -22.61 -8.27
C TYR A 111 -1.42 -22.00 -7.92
N PRO A 112 -0.37 -22.76 -7.51
CA PRO A 112 0.97 -22.18 -7.31
C PRO A 112 1.49 -21.48 -8.58
N LYS A 113 1.24 -22.06 -9.76
CA LYS A 113 1.59 -21.46 -11.04
C LYS A 113 0.78 -20.21 -11.31
N LEU A 114 -0.53 -20.19 -11.02
CA LEU A 114 -1.34 -19.00 -11.20
C LEU A 114 -0.89 -17.85 -10.28
N ILE A 115 -0.59 -18.11 -8.99
CA ILE A 115 -0.06 -17.09 -8.06
C ILE A 115 1.20 -16.45 -8.62
N SER A 116 2.10 -17.27 -9.17
CA SER A 116 3.39 -16.80 -9.67
C SER A 116 3.31 -15.82 -10.83
N TRP A 117 2.16 -15.73 -11.52
CA TRP A 117 1.94 -14.75 -12.57
C TRP A 117 1.71 -13.34 -12.03
N ALA A 118 1.42 -13.18 -10.73
CA ALA A 118 1.11 -11.88 -10.14
C ALA A 118 2.19 -10.84 -10.43
N LYS A 119 1.76 -9.66 -10.90
CA LYS A 119 2.63 -8.51 -11.17
C LYS A 119 3.27 -7.96 -9.91
N ASP A 120 2.72 -8.28 -8.74
CA ASP A 120 3.32 -8.00 -7.44
C ASP A 120 4.71 -8.60 -7.28
N PHE A 121 4.98 -9.75 -7.90
CA PHE A 121 6.25 -10.46 -7.76
C PHE A 121 7.26 -10.14 -8.86
N GLU A 122 6.95 -9.21 -9.76
CA GLU A 122 7.79 -8.91 -10.93
C GLU A 122 9.21 -8.43 -10.55
N LYS A 123 9.36 -7.84 -9.35
CA LYS A 123 10.66 -7.43 -8.79
C LYS A 123 11.47 -8.61 -8.24
N ASN A 124 10.82 -9.71 -7.89
CA ASN A 124 11.44 -10.92 -7.31
C ASN A 124 12.00 -11.83 -8.40
N LYS A 125 12.92 -11.30 -9.21
CA LYS A 125 13.69 -12.08 -10.20
C LYS A 125 14.85 -12.81 -9.51
N ILE A 126 15.35 -13.83 -10.20
CA ILE A 126 16.59 -14.52 -9.81
C ILE A 126 17.75 -13.57 -10.12
N LYS A 127 18.56 -13.24 -9.12
CA LYS A 127 19.63 -12.24 -9.25
C LYS A 127 20.96 -12.88 -9.65
N ASN A 128 21.30 -14.00 -8.99
CA ASN A 128 22.63 -14.60 -9.05
C ASN A 128 22.60 -16.03 -9.61
N ILE A 129 23.75 -16.51 -10.09
CA ILE A 129 23.90 -17.90 -10.57
C ILE A 129 23.80 -18.88 -9.40
N GLU A 130 24.39 -18.55 -8.25
CA GLU A 130 24.29 -19.37 -7.02
C GLU A 130 22.84 -19.55 -6.57
N GLU A 131 22.05 -18.47 -6.62
CA GLU A 131 20.62 -18.50 -6.33
C GLU A 131 19.88 -19.41 -7.33
N PHE A 132 20.21 -19.33 -8.61
CA PHE A 132 19.64 -20.20 -9.64
C PHE A 132 19.92 -21.68 -9.36
N GLU A 133 21.17 -22.04 -9.05
CA GLU A 133 21.57 -23.41 -8.75
C GLU A 133 20.87 -23.94 -7.50
N PHE A 134 20.81 -23.12 -6.44
CA PHE A 134 20.08 -23.46 -5.22
C PHE A 134 18.60 -23.73 -5.51
N LEU A 135 17.92 -22.81 -6.21
CA LEU A 135 16.50 -22.97 -6.55
C LEU A 135 16.28 -24.18 -7.48
N ALA A 136 17.21 -24.48 -8.38
CA ALA A 136 17.14 -25.65 -9.25
C ALA A 136 17.22 -26.96 -8.45
N ASN A 137 18.11 -27.02 -7.45
CA ASN A 137 18.25 -28.16 -6.56
C ASN A 137 17.00 -28.33 -5.67
N VAL A 138 16.48 -27.24 -5.10
CA VAL A 138 15.22 -27.26 -4.35
C VAL A 138 14.09 -27.80 -5.23
N SER A 139 13.96 -27.28 -6.45
CA SER A 139 12.90 -27.66 -7.39
C SER A 139 12.89 -29.15 -7.72
N LYS A 140 14.08 -29.74 -7.92
CA LYS A 140 14.24 -31.15 -8.26
C LYS A 140 14.07 -32.08 -7.06
N ASP A 141 14.78 -31.80 -5.97
CA ASP A 141 14.95 -32.77 -4.88
C ASP A 141 13.93 -32.59 -3.76
N LYS A 142 13.60 -31.33 -3.42
CA LYS A 142 12.82 -31.02 -2.21
C LYS A 142 11.33 -30.79 -2.46
N LEU A 143 10.93 -30.61 -3.73
CA LEU A 143 9.53 -30.36 -4.12
C LEU A 143 8.84 -31.60 -4.71
N TYR A 144 9.41 -32.81 -4.53
CA TYR A 144 8.79 -34.08 -4.94
C TYR A 144 8.33 -34.07 -6.41
N GLY A 145 9.14 -33.50 -7.32
CA GLY A 145 8.84 -33.40 -8.75
C GLY A 145 7.75 -32.40 -9.15
N ARG A 146 7.28 -31.55 -8.23
CA ARG A 146 6.23 -30.53 -8.49
C ARG A 146 6.79 -29.16 -8.85
N GLY A 147 8.08 -28.95 -8.66
CA GLY A 147 8.75 -27.70 -9.00
C GLY A 147 8.89 -27.50 -10.52
N PRO A 148 8.94 -26.24 -11.00
CA PRO A 148 9.20 -25.95 -12.40
C PRO A 148 10.63 -26.32 -12.77
N VAL A 149 10.84 -26.81 -13.99
CA VAL A 149 12.19 -26.98 -14.54
C VAL A 149 12.78 -25.62 -14.84
N LEU A 150 13.92 -25.32 -14.21
CA LEU A 150 14.66 -24.08 -14.44
C LEU A 150 15.60 -24.24 -15.63
N ASP A 151 15.28 -23.56 -16.74
CA ASP A 151 16.16 -23.48 -17.91
C ASP A 151 17.21 -22.38 -17.70
N PRO A 152 18.54 -22.66 -17.81
CA PRO A 152 19.58 -21.64 -17.62
C PRO A 152 19.50 -20.47 -18.61
N LYS A 153 18.92 -20.70 -19.79
CA LYS A 153 18.74 -19.71 -20.87
C LYS A 153 17.49 -18.83 -20.70
N LYS A 154 16.46 -19.30 -19.99
CA LYS A 154 15.20 -18.57 -19.71
C LYS A 154 15.05 -18.13 -18.25
N GLY A 155 15.84 -18.71 -17.34
CA GLY A 155 15.65 -18.65 -15.90
C GLY A 155 16.25 -17.43 -15.21
N ARG A 156 17.27 -16.78 -15.78
CA ARG A 156 17.92 -15.60 -15.16
C ARG A 156 17.00 -14.38 -15.03
N ILE A 157 15.81 -14.39 -15.64
CA ILE A 157 14.94 -13.20 -15.75
C ILE A 157 13.53 -13.47 -15.22
N ASN A 158 13.17 -14.72 -14.90
CA ASN A 158 11.77 -15.07 -14.66
C ASN A 158 11.40 -15.13 -13.17
N HIS A 159 10.65 -14.13 -12.70
CA HIS A 159 10.04 -14.12 -11.37
C HIS A 159 9.02 -15.27 -11.18
N ILE A 160 8.39 -15.73 -12.26
CA ILE A 160 7.36 -16.79 -12.22
C ILE A 160 7.96 -18.05 -11.60
N SER A 161 9.07 -18.56 -12.15
CA SER A 161 9.66 -19.81 -11.64
C SER A 161 10.16 -19.68 -10.20
N LYS A 162 10.76 -18.54 -9.85
CA LYS A 162 11.18 -18.25 -8.47
C LYS A 162 9.99 -18.23 -7.51
N SER A 163 8.90 -17.55 -7.87
CA SER A 163 7.70 -17.48 -7.05
C SER A 163 7.03 -18.84 -6.83
N ILE A 164 6.98 -19.70 -7.85
CA ILE A 164 6.48 -21.07 -7.70
C ILE A 164 7.34 -21.84 -6.71
N ILE A 165 8.66 -21.82 -6.89
CA ILE A 165 9.60 -22.58 -6.04
C ILE A 165 9.51 -22.10 -4.59
N LEU A 166 9.49 -20.79 -4.34
CA LEU A 166 9.41 -20.23 -3.00
C LEU A 166 8.07 -20.55 -2.32
N LEU A 167 6.95 -20.46 -3.05
CA LEU A 167 5.65 -20.83 -2.51
C LEU A 167 5.57 -22.33 -2.18
N LEU A 168 6.05 -23.19 -3.08
CA LEU A 168 6.08 -24.64 -2.85
C LEU A 168 7.07 -25.02 -1.73
N ALA A 169 8.21 -24.34 -1.63
CA ALA A 169 9.15 -24.52 -0.52
C ALA A 169 8.49 -24.21 0.82
N TYR A 170 7.72 -23.12 0.89
CA TYR A 170 6.91 -22.80 2.06
C TYR A 170 5.86 -23.87 2.36
N MET A 171 5.08 -24.30 1.36
CA MET A 171 4.04 -25.34 1.54
C MET A 171 4.61 -26.72 1.93
N HIS A 172 5.87 -27.01 1.57
CA HIS A 172 6.56 -28.22 1.98
C HIS A 172 7.47 -28.05 3.20
N ARG A 173 7.45 -26.86 3.83
CA ARG A 173 8.26 -26.50 5.02
C ARG A 173 9.76 -26.74 4.81
N VAL A 174 10.25 -26.40 3.62
CA VAL A 174 11.67 -26.48 3.27
C VAL A 174 12.40 -25.25 3.81
N GLU A 175 13.51 -25.49 4.50
CA GLU A 175 14.38 -24.41 4.97
C GLU A 175 15.06 -23.66 3.81
N LEU A 176 14.98 -22.34 3.85
CA LEU A 176 15.52 -21.43 2.84
C LEU A 176 16.68 -20.59 3.42
N PRO A 177 17.67 -20.21 2.59
CA PRO A 177 18.71 -19.25 2.96
C PRO A 177 18.11 -17.90 3.34
N LYS A 178 18.78 -17.16 4.25
CA LYS A 178 18.36 -15.84 4.72
C LYS A 178 18.12 -14.82 3.59
N GLU A 179 18.89 -14.93 2.50
CA GLU A 179 18.77 -14.04 1.33
C GLU A 179 17.42 -14.18 0.59
N LEU A 180 16.81 -15.36 0.67
CA LEU A 180 15.52 -15.65 0.01
C LEU A 180 14.33 -15.48 0.95
N ASP A 181 14.57 -15.33 2.25
CA ASP A 181 13.53 -15.25 3.28
C ASP A 181 12.60 -14.06 3.06
N ASP A 182 13.15 -12.89 2.71
CA ASP A 182 12.34 -11.69 2.43
C ASP A 182 11.45 -11.87 1.19
N SER A 183 11.97 -12.47 0.12
CA SER A 183 11.18 -12.79 -1.08
C SER A 183 10.10 -13.83 -0.79
N ALA A 184 10.41 -14.86 0.01
CA ALA A 184 9.45 -15.88 0.41
C ALA A 184 8.33 -15.29 1.28
N LYS A 185 8.68 -14.46 2.27
CA LYS A 185 7.71 -13.73 3.11
C LYS A 185 6.80 -12.84 2.29
N GLU A 186 7.32 -12.09 1.33
CA GLU A 186 6.48 -11.24 0.47
C GLU A 186 5.43 -12.08 -0.28
N ILE A 187 5.85 -13.21 -0.87
CA ILE A 187 4.95 -14.10 -1.62
C ILE A 187 3.88 -14.70 -0.70
N VAL A 188 4.29 -15.23 0.46
CA VAL A 188 3.38 -15.84 1.42
C VAL A 188 2.38 -14.82 1.98
N LEU A 189 2.84 -13.59 2.29
CA LEU A 189 1.97 -12.52 2.81
C LEU A 189 0.91 -12.08 1.78
N LYS A 190 1.28 -12.03 0.50
CA LYS A 190 0.35 -11.64 -0.57
C LYS A 190 -0.55 -12.78 -1.05
N THR A 191 -0.19 -14.03 -0.79
CA THR A 191 -0.94 -15.22 -1.26
C THR A 191 -2.41 -15.23 -0.81
N PRO A 192 -2.76 -15.02 0.49
CA PRO A 192 -4.16 -14.98 0.90
C PRO A 192 -4.98 -13.92 0.18
N LYS A 193 -4.40 -12.72 -0.02
CA LYS A 193 -5.05 -11.60 -0.71
C LYS A 193 -5.33 -11.92 -2.18
N ILE A 194 -4.39 -12.60 -2.83
CA ILE A 194 -4.55 -13.06 -4.22
C ILE A 194 -5.66 -14.11 -4.32
N ILE A 195 -5.70 -15.05 -3.38
CA ILE A 195 -6.75 -16.09 -3.34
C ILE A 195 -8.12 -15.47 -3.10
N GLU A 196 -8.23 -14.47 -2.24
CA GLU A 196 -9.46 -13.73 -2.01
C GLU A 196 -9.95 -13.04 -3.29
N LEU A 197 -9.05 -12.39 -4.04
CA LEU A 197 -9.36 -11.83 -5.35
C LEU A 197 -9.84 -12.91 -6.34
N TRP A 198 -9.27 -14.12 -6.31
CA TRP A 198 -9.75 -15.21 -7.15
C TRP A 198 -11.15 -15.69 -6.78
N LEU A 199 -11.47 -15.73 -5.49
CA LEU A 199 -12.81 -16.09 -5.02
C LEU A 199 -13.84 -15.07 -5.49
N GLU A 200 -13.53 -13.77 -5.39
CA GLU A 200 -14.39 -12.69 -5.89
C GLU A 200 -14.61 -12.79 -7.40
N LEU A 201 -13.53 -12.96 -8.17
CA LEU A 201 -13.61 -13.15 -9.62
C LEU A 201 -14.39 -14.41 -9.98
N ALA A 202 -14.20 -15.51 -9.26
CA ALA A 202 -14.90 -16.76 -9.51
C ALA A 202 -16.41 -16.62 -9.28
N LEU A 203 -16.80 -15.98 -8.17
CA LEU A 203 -18.20 -15.69 -7.86
C LEU A 203 -18.81 -14.73 -8.89
N GLN A 204 -18.07 -13.70 -9.31
CA GLN A 204 -18.50 -12.76 -10.34
C GLN A 204 -18.72 -13.47 -11.69
N PHE A 205 -17.81 -14.35 -12.10
CA PHE A 205 -17.97 -15.14 -13.33
C PHE A 205 -19.17 -16.07 -13.26
N HIS A 206 -19.37 -16.75 -12.13
CA HIS A 206 -20.53 -17.61 -11.93
C HIS A 206 -21.84 -16.80 -12.06
N PHE A 207 -21.92 -15.65 -11.39
CA PHE A 207 -23.10 -14.79 -11.46
C PHE A 207 -23.35 -14.26 -12.88
N GLN A 208 -22.31 -13.75 -13.56
CA GLN A 208 -22.43 -13.24 -14.93
C GLN A 208 -22.83 -14.32 -15.93
N PHE A 209 -22.34 -15.54 -15.76
CA PHE A 209 -22.77 -16.70 -16.56
C PHE A 209 -24.25 -17.02 -16.32
N ARG A 210 -24.71 -17.03 -15.06
CA ARG A 210 -26.12 -17.29 -14.69
C ARG A 210 -27.09 -16.28 -15.27
N VAL A 211 -26.69 -15.02 -15.40
CA VAL A 211 -27.49 -13.94 -16.00
C VAL A 211 -27.33 -13.89 -17.55
N GLY A 212 -26.53 -14.79 -18.14
CA GLY A 212 -26.32 -14.86 -19.59
C GLY A 212 -25.43 -13.74 -20.16
N ARG A 213 -24.68 -13.02 -19.32
CA ARG A 213 -23.82 -11.90 -19.73
C ARG A 213 -22.37 -12.30 -20.04
N ALA A 214 -21.94 -13.49 -19.60
CA ALA A 214 -20.60 -14.01 -19.84
C ALA A 214 -20.63 -15.48 -20.27
N ARG A 215 -19.67 -15.89 -21.11
CA ARG A 215 -19.47 -17.29 -21.52
C ARG A 215 -18.65 -18.09 -20.51
N LYS A 216 -17.76 -17.42 -19.78
CA LYS A 216 -16.90 -18.04 -18.78
C LYS A 216 -17.71 -18.31 -17.52
N ASN A 217 -17.71 -19.57 -17.09
CA ASN A 217 -18.32 -19.99 -15.83
C ASN A 217 -17.23 -20.52 -14.89
N MET A 218 -17.39 -20.27 -13.61
CA MET A 218 -16.66 -20.93 -12.54
C MET A 218 -17.69 -21.71 -11.72
N THR A 219 -17.59 -23.03 -11.76
CA THR A 219 -18.51 -23.91 -11.05
C THR A 219 -18.18 -23.96 -9.56
N PHE A 220 -19.11 -24.52 -8.78
CA PHE A 220 -18.90 -24.77 -7.36
C PHE A 220 -17.63 -25.60 -7.10
N LYS A 221 -17.32 -26.57 -7.96
CA LYS A 221 -16.11 -27.39 -7.86
C LYS A 221 -14.84 -26.53 -7.80
N SER A 222 -14.75 -25.55 -8.69
CA SER A 222 -13.58 -24.67 -8.77
C SER A 222 -13.49 -23.71 -7.60
N ILE A 223 -14.62 -23.16 -7.16
CA ILE A 223 -14.67 -22.32 -5.95
C ILE A 223 -14.25 -23.14 -4.72
N ALA A 224 -14.73 -24.37 -4.58
CA ALA A 224 -14.33 -25.28 -3.50
C ALA A 224 -12.84 -25.63 -3.57
N ASN A 225 -12.29 -25.84 -4.77
CA ASN A 225 -10.86 -26.08 -4.96
C ASN A 225 -10.00 -24.86 -4.57
N ILE A 226 -10.43 -23.63 -4.93
CA ILE A 226 -9.76 -22.39 -4.50
C ILE A 226 -9.79 -22.26 -2.98
N LEU A 227 -10.94 -22.52 -2.34
CA LEU A 227 -11.06 -22.51 -0.87
C LEU A 227 -10.18 -23.55 -0.21
N ARG A 228 -10.14 -24.77 -0.77
CA ARG A 228 -9.26 -25.83 -0.29
C ARG A 228 -7.80 -25.39 -0.40
N PHE A 229 -7.40 -24.86 -1.55
CA PHE A 229 -6.06 -24.30 -1.73
C PHE A 229 -5.75 -23.19 -0.72
N SER A 230 -6.72 -22.31 -0.42
CA SER A 230 -6.59 -21.29 0.63
C SER A 230 -6.22 -21.88 2.00
N GLN A 231 -6.91 -22.96 2.40
CA GLN A 231 -6.66 -23.63 3.68
C GLN A 231 -5.25 -24.22 3.73
N PHE A 232 -4.85 -24.94 2.69
CA PHE A 232 -3.52 -25.57 2.61
C PHE A 232 -2.40 -24.53 2.50
N ALA A 233 -2.58 -23.47 1.71
CA ALA A 233 -1.62 -22.38 1.61
C ALA A 233 -1.48 -21.64 2.95
N THR A 234 -2.58 -21.36 3.66
CA THR A 234 -2.51 -20.72 4.98
C THR A 234 -1.77 -21.58 6.01
N GLN A 235 -1.98 -22.90 5.98
CA GLN A 235 -1.36 -23.84 6.94
C GLN A 235 0.06 -24.28 6.55
N GLY A 236 0.55 -23.90 5.36
CA GLY A 236 1.84 -24.35 4.84
C GLY A 236 1.89 -25.88 4.68
N LEU A 237 0.91 -26.43 3.98
CA LEU A 237 0.74 -27.87 3.73
C LEU A 237 0.40 -28.15 2.26
N TRP A 238 0.66 -29.36 1.80
CA TRP A 238 0.22 -29.84 0.47
C TRP A 238 -1.08 -30.65 0.55
N GLU A 239 -1.82 -30.79 -0.56
CA GLU A 239 -3.11 -31.49 -0.60
C GLU A 239 -3.07 -32.94 -0.08
N SER A 240 -1.93 -33.62 -0.27
CA SER A 240 -1.72 -35.01 0.18
C SER A 240 -1.26 -35.12 1.64
N ASP A 241 -0.95 -34.00 2.29
CA ASP A 241 -0.46 -34.00 3.66
C ASP A 241 -1.60 -34.25 4.65
N SER A 242 -1.28 -34.89 5.78
CA SER A 242 -2.25 -35.14 6.85
C SER A 242 -2.67 -33.83 7.52
N PRO A 243 -3.97 -33.64 7.83
CA PRO A 243 -4.44 -32.49 8.61
C PRO A 243 -3.79 -32.36 9.99
N LEU A 244 -3.27 -33.46 10.55
CA LEU A 244 -2.59 -33.44 11.85
C LEU A 244 -1.31 -32.61 11.86
N LEU A 245 -0.70 -32.37 10.68
CA LEU A 245 0.49 -31.53 10.54
C LEU A 245 0.21 -30.03 10.75
N GLN A 246 -1.07 -29.64 10.91
CA GLN A 246 -1.45 -28.28 11.31
C GLN A 246 -1.07 -27.98 12.77
N LEU A 247 -0.95 -29.02 13.60
CA LEU A 247 -0.60 -28.84 15.00
C LEU A 247 0.90 -28.53 15.16
N PRO A 248 1.26 -27.63 16.09
CA PRO A 248 2.66 -27.32 16.36
C PRO A 248 3.39 -28.55 16.93
N HIS A 249 4.67 -28.69 16.60
CA HIS A 249 5.55 -29.77 17.06
C HIS A 249 5.16 -31.19 16.60
N ILE A 250 4.30 -31.31 15.59
CA ILE A 250 3.96 -32.60 14.97
C ILE A 250 4.75 -32.79 13.67
N ASP A 251 5.64 -33.78 13.68
CA ASP A 251 6.43 -34.17 12.51
C ASP A 251 5.72 -35.24 11.67
N LYS A 252 6.13 -35.33 10.39
CA LYS A 252 5.63 -36.34 9.44
C LYS A 252 5.82 -37.78 9.96
N ASP A 253 6.93 -38.04 10.65
CA ASP A 253 7.21 -39.35 11.25
C ASP A 253 6.25 -39.70 12.40
N PHE A 254 5.88 -38.70 13.19
CA PHE A 254 4.92 -38.88 14.28
C PHE A 254 3.52 -39.18 13.75
N VAL A 255 3.09 -38.44 12.72
CA VAL A 255 1.84 -38.70 12.00
C VAL A 255 1.83 -40.12 11.41
N ALA A 256 2.91 -40.54 10.76
CA ALA A 256 3.03 -41.88 10.21
C ALA A 256 2.89 -42.98 11.28
N LYS A 257 3.44 -42.76 12.48
CA LYS A 257 3.26 -43.67 13.64
C LYS A 257 1.81 -43.72 14.12
N ILE A 258 1.11 -42.59 14.21
CA ILE A 258 -0.30 -42.53 14.60
C ILE A 258 -1.18 -43.25 13.56
N CYS A 259 -1.01 -42.95 12.28
CA CYS A 259 -1.79 -43.59 11.22
C CYS A 259 -1.63 -45.12 11.23
N LYS A 260 -0.42 -45.62 11.49
CA LYS A 260 -0.17 -47.07 11.66
C LYS A 260 -0.86 -47.66 12.89
N LYS A 261 -0.99 -46.90 13.99
CA LYS A 261 -1.71 -47.35 15.20
C LYS A 261 -3.23 -47.35 15.02
N MET A 262 -3.78 -46.42 14.24
CA MET A 262 -5.23 -46.37 13.98
C MET A 262 -5.73 -47.41 12.97
N GLN A 263 -4.83 -48.05 12.22
CA GLN A 263 -5.15 -49.15 11.31
C GLN A 263 -5.13 -50.53 11.97
N LYS A 264 -4.68 -50.63 13.23
CA LYS A 264 -4.78 -51.83 14.07
C LYS A 264 -6.01 -51.75 14.96
#